data_AF-A0A7W8W1K5-F1
#
_entry.id   AF-A0A7W8W1K5-F1
#
_cell.length_a   1.000
_cell.length_b   1.000
_cell.length_c   1.000
_cell.angle_alpha   90.00
_cell.angle_beta   90.00
_cell.angle_gamma   90.00
#
_symmetry.space_group_name_H-M   'P 1'
#
loop_
_entity.id
_entity.type
_entity.pdbx_description
1 polymer ?
#
loop_
_entity_poly.entity_id
_entity_poly.type
_entity_poly.pdbx_seq_one_letter_code
_entity_poly.pdbx_strand_id
1 'polypeptide(L)' 'MARIVRLNVFIASTPAFSAQSTVANSASDVIVQIFGDAGRHARSAVGVASLPAGVAVEVEAVVALKNV' A
#
# COMPACT_ATOMS: atom_id res chain seq x y z
N MET A 1 -11.96 -14.11 -1.48
CA MET A 1 -10.55 -13.64 -1.62
C MET A 1 -9.61 -14.78 -1.21
N ALA A 2 -8.57 -15.03 -2.00
CA ALA A 2 -7.51 -15.99 -1.66
C ALA A 2 -6.35 -15.31 -0.92
N ARG A 3 -5.84 -14.18 -1.43
CA ARG A 3 -4.69 -13.46 -0.84
C ARG A 3 -4.53 -12.03 -1.36
N ILE A 4 -4.01 -11.10 -0.54
CA ILE A 4 -3.47 -9.82 -1.02
C ILE A 4 -2.07 -10.09 -1.57
N VAL A 5 -1.90 -9.97 -2.88
CA VAL A 5 -0.62 -10.30 -3.53
C VAL A 5 0.37 -9.15 -3.34
N ARG A 6 -0.09 -7.92 -3.54
CA ARG A 6 0.76 -6.73 -3.50
C ARG A 6 -0.01 -5.49 -3.09
N LEU A 7 0.64 -4.60 -2.37
CA LEU A 7 0.26 -3.19 -2.26
C LEU A 7 1.33 -2.30 -2.92
N ASN A 8 0.91 -1.38 -3.77
CA ASN A 8 1.71 -0.22 -4.16
C ASN A 8 1.20 0.98 -3.38
N VAL A 9 2.10 1.65 -2.65
CA VAL A 9 1.77 2.85 -1.88
C VAL A 9 2.53 4.02 -2.49
N PHE A 10 1.78 4.99 -3.01
CA PHE A 10 2.31 6.24 -3.56
C PHE A 10 2.12 7.32 -2.51
N ILE A 11 3.21 8.00 -2.14
CA ILE A 11 3.20 9.04 -1.10
C ILE A 11 3.63 10.35 -1.73
N ALA A 12 2.75 11.35 -1.72
CA ALA A 12 3.11 12.70 -2.12
C ALA A 12 4.24 13.21 -1.21
N SER A 13 5.43 13.37 -1.77
CA SER A 13 6.67 13.58 -1.01
C SER A 13 7.52 14.67 -1.64
N THR A 14 8.16 15.49 -0.82
CA THR A 14 9.28 16.31 -1.30
C THR A 14 10.49 15.41 -1.59
N PRO A 15 11.45 15.86 -2.41
CA PRO A 15 12.67 15.08 -2.67
C PRO A 15 13.52 14.78 -1.43
N ALA A 16 13.38 15.58 -0.37
CA ALA A 16 14.11 15.41 0.88
C ALA A 16 13.44 14.41 1.85
N PHE A 17 12.19 14.00 1.58
CA PHE A 17 11.49 13.05 2.44
C PHE A 17 11.88 11.61 2.07
N SER A 18 12.31 10.83 3.07
CA SER A 18 12.81 9.45 2.89
C SER A 18 12.09 8.41 3.77
N ALA A 19 10.98 8.78 4.41
CA ALA A 19 10.24 7.91 5.35
C ALA A 19 8.98 7.26 4.73
N GLN A 20 8.96 7.09 3.40
CA GLN A 20 7.84 6.47 2.66
C GLN A 20 7.49 5.09 3.18
N SER A 21 8.51 4.28 3.50
CA SER A 21 8.30 2.93 4.05
C SER A 21 7.57 2.96 5.39
N THR A 22 7.85 3.96 6.23
CA THR A 22 7.17 4.14 7.52
C THR A 22 5.70 4.53 7.31
N VAL A 23 5.43 5.46 6.40
CA VAL A 23 4.05 5.85 6.05
C VAL A 23 3.26 4.66 5.49
N ALA A 24 3.90 3.86 4.63
CA ALA A 24 3.28 2.69 4.02
C ALA A 24 3.00 1.55 5.02
N ASN A 25 3.62 1.54 6.22
CA ASN A 25 3.31 0.54 7.24
C ASN A 25 1.86 0.61 7.68
N SER A 26 1.28 1.80 7.79
CA SER A 26 -0.13 1.96 8.18
C SER A 26 -1.09 1.22 7.23
N ALA A 27 -0.81 1.24 5.92
CA ALA A 27 -1.59 0.46 4.95
C ALA A 27 -1.38 -1.04 5.13
N SER A 28 -0.14 -1.47 5.35
CA SER A 28 0.17 -2.89 5.59
C SER A 28 -0.48 -3.43 6.86
N ASP A 29 -0.42 -2.67 7.95
CA ASP A 29 -0.94 -3.06 9.27
C ASP A 29 -2.46 -3.23 9.23
N VAL A 30 -3.19 -2.29 8.62
CA VAL A 30 -4.65 -2.40 8.44
C VAL A 30 -5.02 -3.64 7.63
N ILE A 31 -4.31 -3.89 6.53
CA ILE A 31 -4.60 -5.06 5.67
C ILE A 31 -4.31 -6.38 6.39
N VAL A 32 -3.20 -6.48 7.13
CA VAL A 32 -2.89 -7.68 7.93
C VAL A 32 -3.86 -7.82 9.10
N GLN A 33 -4.27 -6.73 9.75
CA GLN A 33 -5.26 -6.75 10.84
C GLN A 33 -6.61 -7.29 10.37
N ILE A 34 -7.06 -6.90 9.17
CA ILE A 34 -8.36 -7.31 8.62
C ILE A 34 -8.32 -8.75 8.07
N PHE A 35 -7.26 -9.10 7.33
CA PHE A 35 -7.21 -10.36 6.56
C PHE A 35 -6.30 -11.43 7.15
N GLY A 36 -5.64 -11.15 8.28
CA GLY A 36 -4.71 -12.08 8.93
C GLY A 36 -3.55 -12.47 8.01
N ASP A 37 -3.22 -13.77 7.99
CA ASP A 37 -2.12 -14.29 7.15
C ASP A 37 -2.36 -14.08 5.65
N ALA A 38 -3.62 -14.14 5.19
CA ALA A 38 -3.99 -13.83 3.80
C ALA A 38 -3.77 -12.34 3.45
N GLY A 39 -3.59 -11.49 4.45
CA GLY A 39 -3.22 -10.09 4.33
C GLY A 39 -1.72 -9.86 4.16
N ARG A 40 -0.83 -10.85 4.34
CA ARG A 40 0.63 -10.64 4.16
C ARG A 40 1.00 -10.57 2.67
N HIS A 41 1.51 -9.42 2.25
CA HIS A 41 1.71 -9.04 0.84
C HIS A 41 3.14 -8.57 0.55
N ALA A 42 3.52 -8.59 -0.74
CA ALA A 42 4.65 -7.81 -1.22
C ALA A 42 4.28 -6.31 -1.25
N ARG A 43 5.27 -5.42 -1.15
CA ARG A 43 5.01 -3.97 -1.12
C ARG A 43 6.07 -3.15 -1.85
N SER A 44 5.60 -2.12 -2.56
CA SER A 44 6.41 -0.96 -2.96
C SER A 44 5.90 0.28 -2.25
N ALA A 45 6.81 1.12 -1.77
CA ALA A 45 6.50 2.41 -1.15
C ALA A 45 7.38 3.48 -1.80
N VAL A 46 6.78 4.37 -2.57
CA VAL A 46 7.52 5.33 -3.41
C VAL A 46 7.03 6.75 -3.22
N GLY A 47 7.96 7.69 -3.25
CA GLY A 47 7.66 9.12 -3.26
C GLY A 47 7.22 9.56 -4.66
N VAL A 48 6.15 10.32 -4.76
CA VAL A 48 5.68 10.94 -6.00
C VAL A 48 5.50 12.45 -5.81
N ALA A 49 5.56 13.20 -6.91
CA ALA A 49 5.46 14.67 -6.84
C ALA A 49 4.06 15.16 -6.42
N SER A 50 3.01 14.47 -6.89
CA SER A 50 1.61 14.80 -6.58
C SER A 50 0.70 13.61 -6.85
N LEU A 51 -0.49 13.60 -6.24
CA LEU A 51 -1.56 12.63 -6.47
C LEU A 51 -2.86 13.33 -6.87
N PRO A 52 -3.80 12.64 -7.54
CA PRO A 52 -5.12 13.18 -7.86
C PRO A 52 -5.83 13.73 -6.62
N ALA A 53 -6.61 14.81 -6.80
CA ALA A 53 -7.33 15.51 -5.74
C ALA A 53 -6.46 16.04 -4.57
N GLY A 54 -5.13 16.04 -4.71
CA GLY A 54 -4.22 16.54 -3.67
C GLY A 54 -4.12 15.65 -2.44
N VAL A 55 -4.45 14.37 -2.54
CA VAL A 55 -4.33 13.43 -1.41
C VAL A 55 -2.86 13.18 -1.05
N ALA A 56 -2.60 12.89 0.22
CA ALA A 56 -1.25 12.61 0.70
C ALA A 56 -0.75 11.22 0.28
N VAL A 57 -1.66 10.23 0.22
CA VAL A 57 -1.33 8.83 -0.04
C VAL A 57 -2.40 8.21 -0.94
N GLU A 58 -1.96 7.43 -1.92
CA GLU A 58 -2.79 6.55 -2.73
C GLU A 58 -2.29 5.11 -2.59
N VAL A 59 -3.22 4.15 -2.45
CA VAL A 59 -2.90 2.73 -2.29
C VAL A 59 -3.60 1.94 -3.39
N GLU A 60 -2.81 1.19 -4.15
CA GLU A 60 -3.27 0.25 -5.16
C GLU A 60 -2.99 -1.18 -4.68
N ALA A 61 -3.92 -2.11 -4.92
CA ALA A 61 -3.78 -3.50 -4.50
C ALA A 61 -3.99 -4.47 -5.67
N VAL A 62 -3.15 -5.51 -5.72
CA VAL A 62 -3.44 -6.70 -6.53
C VAL A 62 -3.91 -7.81 -5.61
N VAL A 63 -5.10 -8.34 -5.90
CA VAL A 63 -5.78 -9.31 -5.05
C VAL A 63 -6.09 -10.58 -5.82
N ALA A 64 -5.64 -11.72 -5.30
CA ALA A 64 -6.02 -13.03 -5.82
C ALA A 64 -7.41 -13.40 -5.30
N LEU A 65 -8.33 -13.71 -6.22
CA LEU A 65 -9.64 -14.24 -5.88
C LEU A 65 -9.60 -15.77 -5.79
N LYS A 66 -10.57 -16.36 -5.08
CA LYS A 66 -10.74 -17.81 -5.11
C LYS A 66 -11.40 -18.16 -6.44
N ASN A 67 -11.00 -19.27 -7.05
CA ASN A 67 -11.78 -19.84 -8.15
C ASN A 67 -13.13 -20.27 -7.57
N VAL A 68 -14.21 -19.81 -8.20
CA VAL A 68 -15.58 -20.23 -7.90
C VAL A 68 -15.86 -21.53 -8.64
#